data_AF-A0A1R0M633-F1
#
_entry.id   AF-A0A1R0M633-F1
#
_cell.length_a   1.000
_cell.length_b   1.000
_cell.length_c   1.000
_cell.angle_alpha   90.00
_cell.angle_beta   90.00
_cell.angle_gamma   90.00
#
_symmetry.space_group_name_H-M   'P 1'
#
loop_
_entity.id
_entity.type
_entity.pdbx_description
1 polymer ?
#
loop_
_entity_poly.entity_id
_entity_poly.type
_entity_poly.pdbx_seq_one_letter_code
_entity_poly.pdbx_strand_id
1 'polypeptide(L)'
;MSPTVKASVTAAYRRRAQPPLTHIAPVKGTFYYGSCDGVLYAGTRFHLTPGSTEAEQVALQDDGAAMKYFVDRPGAGWHYVASDSFPAGPRGCAAIAQIPAHLAALWNDCRSTADKQ
;
A
#
# COMPACT_ATOMS: atom_id res chain seq x y z
N MET A 1 8.76 -13.34 0.87
CA MET A 1 7.72 -12.69 1.69
C MET A 1 6.63 -13.71 2.01
N SER A 2 6.15 -13.79 3.27
CA SER A 2 5.12 -14.77 3.63
C SER A 2 3.72 -14.37 3.11
N PRO A 3 2.88 -15.35 2.74
CA PRO A 3 1.47 -15.11 2.40
C PRO A 3 0.71 -14.37 3.53
N THR A 4 1.05 -14.65 4.78
CA THR A 4 0.43 -14.08 5.97
C THR A 4 0.57 -12.55 6.06
N VAL A 5 1.73 -12.00 5.68
CA VAL A 5 1.93 -10.55 5.69
C VAL A 5 1.05 -9.86 4.63
N LYS A 6 0.97 -10.41 3.41
CA LYS A 6 0.09 -9.85 2.36
C LYS A 6 -1.37 -9.83 2.81
N ALA A 7 -1.83 -10.95 3.38
CA ALA A 7 -3.19 -11.07 3.89
C ALA A 7 -3.48 -10.07 5.02
N SER A 8 -2.53 -9.90 5.95
CA SER A 8 -2.68 -8.98 7.08
C SER A 8 -2.70 -7.51 6.66
N VAL A 9 -1.80 -7.11 5.74
CA VAL A 9 -1.79 -5.76 5.13
C VAL A 9 -3.08 -5.50 4.36
N THR A 10 -3.54 -6.49 3.60
CA THR A 10 -4.81 -6.37 2.85
C THR A 10 -5.97 -6.17 3.83
N ALA A 11 -6.07 -7.00 4.87
CA ALA A 11 -7.11 -6.88 5.90
C ALA A 11 -7.08 -5.52 6.63
N ALA A 12 -5.89 -4.96 6.86
CA ALA A 12 -5.75 -3.61 7.42
C ALA A 12 -6.35 -2.56 6.47
N TYR A 13 -6.10 -2.66 5.16
CA TYR A 13 -6.66 -1.72 4.20
C TYR A 13 -8.17 -1.86 4.04
N ARG A 14 -8.70 -3.09 3.99
CA ARG A 14 -10.16 -3.34 3.91
C ARG A 14 -10.93 -2.61 5.00
N ARG A 15 -10.39 -2.60 6.23
CA ARG A 15 -10.98 -1.91 7.39
C ARG A 15 -10.81 -0.40 7.35
N ARG A 16 -9.73 0.08 6.72
CA ARG A 16 -9.42 1.52 6.62
C ARG A 16 -10.22 2.23 5.54
N ALA A 17 -10.45 1.58 4.39
CA ALA A 17 -11.16 2.19 3.28
C ALA A 17 -12.60 2.57 3.66
N GLN A 18 -13.08 3.69 3.12
CA GLN A 18 -14.43 4.20 3.33
C GLN A 18 -15.02 4.62 1.97
N PRO A 19 -16.03 3.89 1.45
CA PRO A 19 -16.62 2.69 2.01
C PRO A 19 -15.64 1.50 2.08
N PRO A 20 -15.89 0.48 2.92
CA PRO A 20 -15.02 -0.68 3.03
C PRO A 20 -14.82 -1.40 1.69
N LEU A 21 -13.57 -1.70 1.36
CA LEU A 21 -13.19 -2.45 0.17
C LEU A 21 -12.95 -3.91 0.54
N THR A 22 -13.93 -4.78 0.35
CA THR A 22 -13.86 -6.21 0.69
C THR A 22 -13.19 -7.02 -0.42
N HIS A 23 -13.49 -6.70 -1.67
CA HIS A 23 -13.04 -7.43 -2.84
C HIS A 23 -11.77 -6.82 -3.43
N ILE A 24 -10.69 -6.87 -2.67
CA ILE A 24 -9.39 -6.36 -3.10
C ILE A 24 -8.25 -7.35 -2.89
N ALA A 25 -7.23 -7.22 -3.73
CA ALA A 25 -5.95 -7.90 -3.59
C ALA A 25 -4.78 -6.97 -3.99
N PRO A 26 -3.56 -7.21 -3.48
CA PRO A 26 -2.39 -6.47 -3.92
C PRO A 26 -2.08 -6.70 -5.40
N VAL A 27 -1.79 -5.62 -6.14
CA VAL A 27 -1.37 -5.71 -7.55
C VAL A 27 -0.01 -6.43 -7.60
N LYS A 28 0.07 -7.48 -8.44
CA LYS A 28 1.29 -8.27 -8.62
C LYS A 28 2.47 -7.36 -9.00
N GLY A 29 3.61 -7.55 -8.34
CA GLY A 29 4.83 -6.77 -8.60
C GLY A 29 4.89 -5.40 -7.92
N THR A 30 3.84 -4.97 -7.19
CA THR A 30 3.82 -3.67 -6.50
C THR A 30 3.99 -3.78 -4.99
N PHE A 31 4.26 -4.98 -4.46
CA PHE A 31 4.33 -5.19 -3.01
C PHE A 31 5.76 -4.98 -2.51
N TYR A 32 5.99 -3.85 -1.84
CA TYR A 32 7.19 -3.53 -1.09
C TYR A 32 7.06 -4.02 0.35
N TYR A 33 8.15 -4.54 0.90
CA TYR A 33 8.22 -5.00 2.29
C TYR A 33 9.64 -4.81 2.82
N GLY A 34 9.75 -4.40 4.08
CA GLY A 34 11.04 -4.21 4.74
C GLY A 34 10.88 -3.87 6.21
N SER A 35 12.01 -3.69 6.88
CA SER A 35 12.04 -3.39 8.31
C SER A 35 13.11 -2.37 8.62
N CYS A 36 12.87 -1.54 9.63
CA CYS A 36 13.84 -0.64 10.23
C CYS A 36 13.62 -0.63 11.74
N ASP A 37 14.69 -0.86 12.52
CA ASP A 37 14.68 -0.84 13.99
C ASP A 37 13.53 -1.67 14.62
N GLY A 38 13.27 -2.84 14.04
CA GLY A 38 12.21 -3.76 14.50
C GLY A 38 10.79 -3.35 14.09
N VAL A 39 10.60 -2.21 13.42
CA VAL A 39 9.33 -1.80 12.81
C VAL A 39 9.25 -2.34 11.39
N LEU A 40 8.14 -2.99 11.05
CA LEU A 40 7.88 -3.50 9.72
C LEU A 40 7.12 -2.47 8.89
N TYR A 41 7.43 -2.42 7.61
CA TYR A 41 6.78 -1.54 6.65
C TYR A 41 6.37 -2.33 5.41
N ALA A 42 5.27 -1.93 4.80
CA ALA A 42 4.80 -2.46 3.54
C ALA A 42 4.22 -1.36 2.66
N GLY A 43 4.34 -1.52 1.35
CA GLY A 43 3.73 -0.63 0.36
C GLY A 43 3.08 -1.47 -0.74
N THR A 44 1.85 -1.19 -1.14
CA THR A 44 1.24 -1.87 -2.28
C THR A 44 0.08 -1.10 -2.91
N ARG A 45 -0.19 -1.35 -4.20
CA ARG A 45 -1.43 -0.94 -4.86
C ARG A 45 -2.45 -2.06 -4.73
N PHE A 46 -3.73 -1.70 -4.72
CA PHE A 46 -4.82 -2.67 -4.73
C PHE A 46 -5.57 -2.63 -6.06
N HIS A 47 -6.02 -3.81 -6.49
CA HIS A 47 -7.04 -3.94 -7.53
C HIS A 47 -8.26 -4.63 -6.97
N LEU A 48 -9.39 -4.52 -7.67
CA LEU A 48 -10.59 -5.26 -7.34
C LEU A 48 -10.43 -6.73 -7.75
N THR A 49 -10.99 -7.62 -6.95
CA THR A 49 -11.16 -9.02 -7.27
C THR A 49 -12.56 -9.28 -7.84
N PRO A 50 -12.79 -10.42 -8.51
CA PRO A 50 -14.13 -10.83 -8.89
C PRO A 50 -15.09 -10.80 -7.69
N GLY A 51 -16.35 -10.42 -7.94
CA GLY A 51 -17.36 -10.23 -6.89
C GLY A 51 -17.41 -8.82 -6.28
N SER A 52 -16.54 -7.90 -6.72
CA SER A 52 -16.62 -6.50 -6.31
C SER A 52 -17.95 -5.86 -6.69
N THR A 53 -18.51 -5.12 -5.73
CA THR A 53 -19.73 -4.35 -5.90
C THR A 53 -19.47 -3.06 -6.67
N GLU A 54 -20.51 -2.45 -7.23
CA GLU A 54 -20.41 -1.14 -7.88
C GLU A 54 -19.88 -0.06 -6.93
N ALA A 55 -20.30 -0.09 -5.66
CA ALA A 55 -19.79 0.84 -4.65
C ALA A 55 -18.28 0.70 -4.43
N GLU A 56 -17.75 -0.53 -4.45
CA GLU A 56 -16.30 -0.76 -4.35
C GLU A 56 -15.56 -0.34 -5.62
N GLN A 57 -16.19 -0.46 -6.79
CA GLN A 57 -15.65 0.01 -8.07
C GLN A 57 -15.48 1.52 -8.08
N VAL A 58 -16.51 2.25 -7.67
CA VAL A 58 -16.47 3.71 -7.53
C VAL A 58 -15.45 4.12 -6.48
N ALA A 59 -15.50 3.51 -5.29
CA ALA A 59 -14.58 3.86 -4.21
C ALA A 59 -13.10 3.66 -4.58
N LEU A 60 -12.74 2.57 -5.26
CA LEU A 60 -11.35 2.37 -5.69
C LEU A 60 -10.95 3.32 -6.84
N GLN A 61 -11.88 3.70 -7.70
CA GLN A 61 -11.64 4.71 -8.75
C GLN A 61 -11.34 6.08 -8.13
N ASP A 62 -12.16 6.51 -7.16
CA ASP A 62 -11.98 7.78 -6.45
C ASP A 62 -10.68 7.79 -5.64
N ASP A 63 -10.30 6.64 -5.08
CA ASP A 63 -9.03 6.42 -4.37
C ASP A 63 -7.79 6.42 -5.30
N GLY A 64 -8.01 6.41 -6.62
CA GLY A 64 -6.99 6.53 -7.67
C GLY A 64 -6.05 5.34 -7.81
N ALA A 65 -6.34 4.22 -7.14
CA ALA A 65 -5.45 3.05 -7.02
C ALA A 65 -3.99 3.42 -6.69
N ALA A 66 -3.79 4.50 -5.91
CA ALA A 66 -2.47 4.96 -5.50
C ALA A 66 -1.74 3.91 -4.65
N MET A 67 -0.42 4.02 -4.54
CA MET A 67 0.33 3.17 -3.60
C MET A 67 -0.14 3.45 -2.18
N LYS A 68 -0.40 2.41 -1.40
CA LYS A 68 -0.82 2.49 0.00
C LYS A 68 0.31 1.96 0.87
N TYR A 69 0.62 2.67 1.95
CA TYR A 69 1.73 2.36 2.83
C TYR A 69 1.24 2.01 4.23
N PHE A 70 1.91 1.03 4.82
CA PHE A 70 1.52 0.42 6.08
C PHE A 70 2.72 0.24 6.98
N VAL A 71 2.45 0.25 8.28
CA VAL A 71 3.43 -0.01 9.33
C VAL A 71 2.88 -1.06 10.29
N ASP A 72 3.74 -1.93 10.78
CA ASP A 72 3.47 -2.82 11.90
C ASP A 72 4.58 -2.66 12.93
N ARG A 73 4.18 -2.14 14.10
CA ARG A 73 5.04 -2.08 15.28
C ARG A 73 4.81 -3.36 16.07
N PRO A 74 5.86 -3.99 16.62
CA PRO A 74 5.73 -5.27 17.32
C PRO A 74 4.53 -5.31 18.28
N GLY A 75 3.60 -6.24 18.03
CA GLY A 75 2.40 -6.44 18.84
C GLY A 75 1.19 -5.55 18.51
N ALA A 76 1.31 -4.57 17.62
CA ALA A 76 0.21 -3.66 17.25
C ALA A 76 -0.55 -4.10 15.99
N GLY A 77 0.06 -4.92 15.13
CA GLY A 77 -0.49 -5.31 13.85
C GLY A 77 -0.34 -4.23 12.77
N TRP A 78 -0.78 -4.55 11.55
CA TRP A 78 -0.64 -3.64 10.40
C TRP A 78 -1.65 -2.49 10.45
N HIS A 79 -1.13 -1.27 10.27
CA HIS A 79 -1.91 -0.03 10.21
C HIS A 79 -1.58 0.74 8.94
N TYR A 80 -2.60 1.37 8.35
CA TYR A 80 -2.41 2.29 7.23
C TYR A 80 -1.75 3.59 7.71
N VAL A 81 -0.72 4.03 6.99
CA VAL A 81 0.05 5.23 7.29
C VAL A 81 -0.35 6.36 6.35
N ALA A 82 -0.19 6.13 5.06
CA ALA A 82 -0.35 7.12 4.01
C ALA A 82 -0.54 6.45 2.65
N SER A 83 -0.88 7.25 1.65
CA SER A 83 -0.83 6.86 0.25
C SER A 83 -0.01 7.86 -0.53
N ASP A 84 0.48 7.45 -1.70
CA ASP A 84 0.92 8.43 -2.68
C ASP A 84 -0.25 9.30 -3.15
N SER A 85 0.08 10.47 -3.70
CA SER A 85 -0.85 11.26 -4.52
C SER A 85 -1.11 10.55 -5.86
N PHE A 86 -2.19 10.94 -6.53
CA PHE A 86 -2.42 10.58 -7.92
C PHE A 86 -2.49 11.85 -8.79
N PRO A 87 -1.58 12.06 -9.76
CA PRO A 87 -0.43 11.22 -10.08
C PRO A 87 0.61 11.16 -8.94
N ALA A 88 1.48 10.16 -8.99
CA ALA A 88 2.55 10.00 -7.99
C ALA A 88 3.47 11.22 -7.99
N GLY A 89 3.74 11.77 -6.81
CA GLY A 89 4.68 12.88 -6.67
C GLY A 89 6.10 12.47 -7.05
N PRO A 90 6.97 13.44 -7.43
CA PRO A 90 8.33 13.14 -7.90
C PRO A 90 9.22 12.47 -6.86
N ARG A 91 8.85 12.56 -5.57
CA ARG A 91 9.54 11.93 -4.44
C ARG A 91 8.91 10.60 -4.00
N GLY A 92 7.78 10.17 -4.58
CA GLY A 92 7.06 8.96 -4.21
C GLY A 92 6.97 8.76 -2.69
N CYS A 93 7.34 7.57 -2.21
CA CYS A 93 7.32 7.26 -0.78
C CYS A 93 8.38 8.00 0.05
N ALA A 94 9.41 8.57 -0.57
CA ALA A 94 10.37 9.42 0.14
C ALA A 94 9.76 10.76 0.58
N ALA A 95 8.56 11.11 0.11
CA ALA A 95 7.79 12.23 0.65
C ALA A 95 7.07 11.90 1.97
N ILE A 96 6.95 10.62 2.33
CA ILE A 96 6.18 10.17 3.50
C ILE A 96 7.10 10.11 4.70
N ALA A 97 6.96 11.09 5.61
CA ALA A 97 7.84 11.25 6.77
C ALA A 97 7.86 10.02 7.71
N GLN A 98 6.81 9.21 7.70
CA GLN A 98 6.72 7.99 8.50
C GLN A 98 7.51 6.81 7.92
N ILE A 99 7.90 6.87 6.64
CA ILE A 99 8.74 5.85 6.00
C ILE A 99 10.19 6.29 6.15
N PRO A 100 11.06 5.48 6.78
CA PRO A 100 12.47 5.83 6.94
C PRO A 100 13.16 6.05 5.60
N ALA A 101 13.97 7.11 5.49
CA ALA A 101 14.59 7.51 4.23
C ALA A 101 15.47 6.41 3.60
N HIS A 102 16.22 5.65 4.39
CA HIS A 102 17.01 4.52 3.88
C HIS A 102 16.12 3.43 3.31
N LEU A 103 14.93 3.20 3.89
CA LEU A 103 14.00 2.19 3.41
C LEU A 103 13.32 2.65 2.12
N ALA A 104 12.93 3.92 2.04
CA ALA A 104 12.43 4.51 0.81
C ALA A 104 13.45 4.38 -0.34
N ALA A 105 14.73 4.65 -0.07
CA ALA A 105 15.81 4.48 -1.04
C ALA A 105 15.95 3.01 -1.51
N LEU A 106 15.85 2.03 -0.60
CA LEU A 106 15.84 0.60 -0.95
C LEU A 106 14.64 0.22 -1.83
N TRP A 107 13.54 0.95 -1.71
CA TRP A 107 12.35 0.80 -2.55
C TRP A 107 12.40 1.67 -3.82
N ASN A 108 13.55 2.28 -4.15
CA ASN A 108 13.72 3.21 -5.27
C ASN A 108 12.70 4.36 -5.23
N ASP A 109 12.50 4.92 -4.04
CA ASP A 109 11.50 5.93 -3.72
C ASP A 109 10.06 5.51 -4.07
N CYS A 110 9.84 4.19 -4.15
CA CYS A 110 8.59 3.54 -4.53
C CYS A 110 8.06 3.98 -5.90
N ARG A 111 8.94 4.51 -6.75
CA ARG A 111 8.59 4.85 -8.13
C ARG A 111 8.29 3.56 -8.87
N SER A 112 7.08 3.46 -9.42
CA SER A 112 6.70 2.29 -10.18
C SER A 112 7.55 2.24 -11.45
N THR A 113 8.07 1.07 -11.81
CA THR A 113 8.71 0.88 -13.13
C THR A 113 7.69 0.94 -14.26
N ALA A 114 6.39 1.09 -13.97
CA ALA A 114 5.35 1.28 -14.96
C ALA A 114 5.34 2.72 -15.54
N ASP A 115 6.00 3.68 -14.89
CA ASP A 115 6.21 5.05 -15.41
C ASP A 115 7.33 5.12 -16.47
N LYS A 116 7.75 3.97 -17.01
CA LYS A 116 8.82 3.85 -18.02
C LYS A 116 8.33 3.37 -19.40
N GLN A 117 7.05 3.53 -19.71
CA GLN A 117 6.50 3.23 -21.05
C GLN A 117 6.04 4.50 -21.76
#